data_AF-A0AAW2DM65-F1
#
_entry.id   AF-A0AAW2DM65-F1
#
_cell.length_a   1.000
_cell.length_b   1.000
_cell.length_c   1.000
_cell.angle_alpha   90.00
_cell.angle_beta   90.00
_cell.angle_gamma   90.00
#
_symmetry.space_group_name_H-M   'P 1'
#
loop_
_entity.id
_entity.type
_entity.pdbx_description
1 polymer ?
#
loop_
_entity_poly.entity_id
_entity_poly.type
_entity_poly.pdbx_seq_one_letter_code
_entity_poly.pdbx_strand_id
1 'polypeptide(L)'
;MPKEKWALAFDEGFRYGAMTTNVSECFNGVLKGARSLPITAMVKYTWFKLNTYFDDRRNKSIAQLKLGKRWCKYALDIFMRNKAKAEHHRVTRLSAQQQSYQIDTLHNPGTTGHGDHTHGVNLLQRTCIC
;
A
#
# COMPACT_ATOMS: atom_id res chain seq x y z
N MET A 1 -0.15 -18.45 -8.28
CA MET A 1 -0.80 -17.52 -7.32
C MET A 1 -2.30 -17.55 -7.61
N PRO A 2 -3.18 -17.71 -6.61
CA PRO A 2 -4.63 -17.78 -6.84
C PRO A 2 -5.13 -16.56 -7.62
N LYS A 3 -6.00 -16.76 -8.61
CA LYS A 3 -6.46 -15.71 -9.56
C LYS A 3 -7.16 -14.55 -8.85
N GLU A 4 -7.82 -14.85 -7.75
CA GLU A 4 -8.53 -13.92 -6.88
C GLU A 4 -7.58 -12.91 -6.22
N LYS A 5 -6.27 -13.19 -6.21
CA LYS A 5 -5.24 -12.30 -5.60
C LYS A 5 -4.52 -11.40 -6.60
N TRP A 6 -4.74 -11.54 -7.90
CA TRP A 6 -3.99 -10.77 -8.92
C TRP A 6 -4.80 -10.37 -10.16
N ALA A 7 -5.93 -11.02 -10.44
CA ALA A 7 -6.77 -10.70 -11.58
C ALA A 7 -8.04 -9.98 -11.11
N LEU A 8 -8.20 -8.72 -11.53
CA LEU A 8 -9.33 -7.86 -11.15
C LEU A 8 -10.69 -8.49 -11.50
N ALA A 9 -10.78 -9.23 -12.60
CA ALA A 9 -12.00 -9.93 -13.02
C ALA A 9 -12.44 -11.05 -12.05
N PHE A 10 -11.54 -11.48 -11.16
CA PHE A 10 -11.78 -12.53 -10.16
C PHE A 10 -11.64 -11.99 -8.72
N ASP A 11 -11.54 -10.68 -8.56
CA ASP A 11 -11.56 -10.04 -7.26
C ASP A 11 -13.02 -10.00 -6.76
N GLU A 12 -13.33 -10.68 -5.64
CA GLU A 12 -14.66 -10.71 -5.01
C GLU A 12 -15.01 -9.37 -4.31
N GLY A 13 -14.52 -8.24 -4.83
CA GLY A 13 -14.68 -6.92 -4.24
C GLY A 13 -13.75 -6.63 -3.05
N PHE A 14 -12.85 -7.57 -2.71
CA PHE A 14 -11.81 -7.33 -1.72
C PHE A 14 -10.66 -6.60 -2.39
N ARG A 15 -10.68 -5.27 -2.29
CA ARG A 15 -9.61 -4.39 -2.78
C ARG A 15 -8.25 -4.77 -2.16
N TYR A 16 -7.58 -5.78 -2.70
CA TYR A 16 -6.13 -5.91 -2.69
C TYR A 16 -5.58 -4.90 -3.71
N GLY A 17 -6.02 -3.64 -3.59
CA GLY A 17 -5.69 -2.59 -4.52
C GLY A 17 -4.21 -2.33 -4.45
N ALA A 18 -3.54 -2.37 -5.61
CA ALA A 18 -2.43 -1.47 -5.82
C ALA A 18 -2.97 -0.05 -5.58
N MET A 19 -2.77 0.45 -4.37
CA MET A 19 -3.45 1.64 -3.82
C MET A 19 -2.99 2.96 -4.45
N THR A 20 -2.37 2.94 -5.63
CA THR A 20 -1.76 4.15 -6.18
C THR A 20 -1.97 4.25 -7.67
N THR A 21 -2.68 5.34 -8.01
CA THR A 21 -2.54 6.16 -9.22
C THR A 21 -2.52 5.39 -10.52
N ASN A 22 -3.64 5.50 -11.24
CA ASN A 22 -3.78 5.35 -12.69
C ASN A 22 -2.45 5.04 -13.38
N VAL A 23 -2.30 3.84 -13.96
CA VAL A 23 -1.05 3.40 -14.61
C VAL A 23 -0.52 4.48 -15.58
N SER A 24 -1.42 5.23 -16.25
CA SER A 24 -1.03 6.34 -17.12
C SER A 24 -0.36 7.53 -16.39
N GLU A 25 -0.70 7.82 -15.12
CA GLU A 25 -0.02 8.85 -14.30
C GLU A 25 1.41 8.44 -13.95
N CYS A 26 1.62 7.17 -13.59
CA CYS A 26 2.95 6.62 -13.34
C CYS A 26 3.81 6.74 -14.61
N PHE A 27 3.27 6.36 -15.76
CA PHE A 27 3.97 6.51 -17.05
C PHE A 27 4.19 7.96 -17.44
N ASN A 28 3.27 8.88 -17.11
CA ASN A 28 3.45 10.31 -17.36
C ASN A 28 4.66 10.88 -16.61
N GLY A 29 4.94 10.40 -15.40
CA GLY A 29 6.16 10.74 -14.65
C GLY A 29 7.42 10.20 -15.32
N VAL A 30 7.41 8.91 -15.70
CA VAL A 30 8.54 8.22 -16.37
C VAL A 30 8.89 8.88 -17.71
N LEU A 31 7.87 9.30 -18.46
CA LEU A 31 8.00 9.86 -19.80
C LEU A 31 8.18 11.38 -19.82
N LYS A 32 8.15 12.07 -18.67
CA LYS A 32 8.21 13.55 -18.60
C LYS A 32 9.40 14.12 -19.37
N GLY A 33 10.57 13.46 -19.30
CA GLY A 33 11.79 13.86 -20.02
C GLY A 33 11.94 13.27 -21.44
N ALA A 34 11.03 12.39 -21.86
CA ALA A 34 11.07 11.69 -23.15
C ALA A 34 10.05 12.23 -24.17
N ARG A 35 9.25 13.25 -23.81
CA ARG A 35 8.13 13.76 -24.64
C ARG A 35 8.56 14.38 -25.96
N SER A 36 9.79 14.88 -26.06
CA SER A 36 10.36 15.44 -27.29
C SER A 36 11.07 14.41 -28.17
N LEU A 37 11.10 13.14 -27.77
CA LEU A 37 11.75 12.09 -28.53
C LEU A 37 10.86 11.55 -29.66
N PRO A 38 11.44 11.10 -30.78
CA PRO A 38 10.73 10.30 -31.76
C PRO A 38 10.09 9.06 -31.12
N ILE A 39 8.96 8.59 -31.66
CA ILE A 39 8.20 7.44 -31.12
C ILE A 39 9.09 6.22 -30.90
N THR A 40 9.97 5.92 -31.86
CA THR A 40 10.90 4.79 -31.79
C THR A 40 11.91 4.92 -30.64
N ALA A 41 12.41 6.12 -30.38
CA ALA A 41 13.29 6.41 -29.25
C ALA A 41 12.53 6.33 -27.91
N MET A 42 11.27 6.78 -27.87
CA MET A 42 10.42 6.69 -26.68
C MET A 42 10.09 5.23 -26.30
N VAL A 43 9.79 4.37 -27.29
CA VAL A 43 9.57 2.93 -27.06
C VAL A 43 10.84 2.27 -26.51
N LYS A 44 12.01 2.53 -27.13
CA LYS A 44 13.30 2.01 -26.64
C LYS A 44 13.59 2.47 -25.20
N TYR A 45 13.41 3.77 -24.92
CA TYR A 45 13.60 4.33 -23.58
C TYR A 45 12.70 3.62 -22.55
N THR A 46 11.42 3.46 -22.86
CA THR A 46 10.45 2.79 -21.98
C THR A 46 10.85 1.35 -21.71
N TRP A 47 11.25 0.61 -22.74
CA TRP A 47 11.71 -0.78 -22.61
C TRP A 47 12.90 -0.89 -21.65
N PHE A 48 13.95 -0.10 -21.85
CA PHE A 48 15.12 -0.14 -20.98
C PHE A 48 14.81 0.30 -19.55
N LYS A 49 13.99 1.34 -19.39
CA LYS A 49 13.60 1.84 -18.06
C LYS A 49 12.79 0.81 -17.28
N LEU A 50 11.84 0.14 -17.92
CA LEU A 50 11.04 -0.89 -17.28
C LEU A 50 11.89 -2.11 -16.92
N ASN A 51 12.72 -2.61 -17.84
CA ASN A 51 13.58 -3.76 -17.56
C ASN A 51 14.53 -3.50 -16.39
N THR A 52 15.21 -2.35 -16.39
CA THR A 52 16.10 -1.96 -15.28
C THR A 52 15.36 -1.82 -13.96
N TYR A 53 14.16 -1.22 -13.96
CA TYR A 53 13.35 -1.08 -12.76
C TYR A 53 12.91 -2.44 -12.19
N PHE A 54 12.41 -3.34 -13.04
CA PHE A 54 11.96 -4.66 -12.60
C PHE A 54 13.11 -5.54 -12.14
N ASP A 55 14.27 -5.49 -12.81
CA ASP A 55 15.45 -6.24 -12.39
C ASP A 55 15.96 -5.79 -11.03
N ASP A 56 16.12 -4.47 -10.80
CA ASP A 56 16.51 -3.91 -9.50
C ASP A 56 15.54 -4.35 -8.38
N ARG A 57 14.23 -4.28 -8.65
CA ARG A 57 13.20 -4.66 -7.67
C ARG A 57 13.19 -6.17 -7.40
N ARG A 58 13.42 -7.00 -8.42
CA ARG A 58 13.58 -8.44 -8.28
C ARG A 58 14.81 -8.76 -7.42
N ASN A 59 15.95 -8.15 -7.70
CA ASN A 59 17.20 -8.38 -6.97
C ASN A 59 17.08 -7.98 -5.50
N LYS A 60 16.45 -6.82 -5.21
CA LYS A 60 16.11 -6.41 -3.83
C LYS A 60 15.21 -7.40 -3.11
N SER A 61 14.20 -7.93 -3.80
CA SER A 61 13.27 -8.90 -3.24
C SER A 61 13.97 -10.23 -2.95
N ILE A 62 14.82 -10.71 -3.85
CA ILE A 62 15.62 -11.92 -3.65
C ILE A 62 16.58 -11.75 -2.48
N ALA A 63 17.27 -10.61 -2.36
CA ALA A 63 18.15 -10.34 -1.23
C ALA A 63 17.40 -10.37 0.11
N GLN A 64 16.19 -9.82 0.16
CA GLN A 64 15.34 -9.87 1.35
C GLN A 64 14.87 -11.28 1.69
N LEU A 65 14.49 -12.08 0.68
CA LEU A 65 14.13 -13.48 0.87
C LEU A 65 15.31 -14.30 1.40
N LYS A 66 16.53 -14.08 0.89
CA LYS A 66 17.76 -14.72 1.39
C LYS A 66 18.05 -14.37 2.85
N LEU A 67 17.70 -13.16 3.29
CA LEU A 67 17.81 -12.73 4.68
C LEU A 67 16.66 -13.25 5.57
N GLY A 68 15.76 -14.10 5.04
CA GLY A 68 14.60 -14.61 5.78
C GLY A 68 13.52 -13.55 6.05
N LYS A 69 13.57 -12.39 5.39
CA LYS A 69 12.59 -11.32 5.60
C LYS A 69 11.30 -11.65 4.86
N ARG A 70 10.19 -11.70 5.60
CA ARG A 70 8.85 -11.97 5.06
C ARG A 70 8.29 -10.83 4.20
N TRP A 71 8.70 -9.59 4.47
CA TRP A 71 8.21 -8.41 3.78
C TRP A 71 9.34 -7.61 3.16
N CYS A 72 9.01 -6.93 2.06
CA CYS A 72 9.96 -6.01 1.46
C CYS A 72 10.14 -4.77 2.32
N LYS A 73 11.31 -4.13 2.24
CA LYS A 73 11.65 -2.92 3.02
C LYS A 73 10.51 -1.89 2.96
N TYR A 74 9.98 -1.62 1.77
CA TYR A 74 8.88 -0.66 1.59
C TYR A 74 7.63 -1.02 2.41
N ALA A 75 7.16 -2.26 2.33
CA ALA A 75 5.99 -2.71 3.08
C ALA A 75 6.25 -2.73 4.59
N LEU A 76 7.46 -3.12 4.99
CA LEU A 76 7.88 -3.12 6.39
C LEU A 76 7.93 -1.71 6.96
N ASP A 77 8.48 -0.74 6.21
CA ASP A 77 8.57 0.66 6.64
C ASP A 77 7.18 1.28 6.83
N ILE A 78 6.22 0.96 5.95
CA ILE A 78 4.81 1.36 6.11
C ILE A 78 4.21 0.72 7.36
N PHE A 79 4.40 -0.59 7.54
CA PHE A 79 3.89 -1.30 8.71
C PHE A 79 4.44 -0.71 10.01
N MET A 80 5.75 -0.46 10.08
CA MET A 80 6.39 0.11 11.27
C MET A 80 5.91 1.54 11.54
N ARG A 81 5.73 2.37 10.50
CA ARG A 81 5.15 3.71 10.66
C ARG A 81 3.72 3.65 11.20
N ASN A 82 2.90 2.75 10.67
CA ASN A 82 1.52 2.57 11.13
C ASN A 82 1.48 2.01 12.56
N LYS A 83 2.39 1.09 12.90
CA LYS A 83 2.53 0.56 14.26
C LYS A 83 2.89 1.68 15.24
N ALA A 84 3.92 2.47 14.94
CA ALA A 84 4.32 3.60 15.79
C ALA A 84 3.18 4.61 15.96
N LYS A 85 2.40 4.87 14.90
CA LYS A 85 1.20 5.70 15.01
C LYS A 85 0.14 5.07 15.91
N ALA A 86 -0.09 3.77 15.79
CA ALA A 86 -1.10 3.05 16.56
C ALA A 86 -0.78 2.95 18.06
N GLU A 87 0.49 3.04 18.47
CA GLU A 87 0.89 3.10 19.88
C GLU A 87 0.30 4.31 20.62
N HIS A 88 -0.09 5.34 19.87
CA HIS A 88 -0.75 6.55 20.36
C HIS A 88 -2.28 6.47 20.30
N HIS A 89 -2.88 5.34 19.93
CA HIS A 89 -4.34 5.22 19.88
C HIS A 89 -4.87 4.55 21.14
N ARG A 90 -6.09 4.91 21.56
CA ARG A 90 -6.80 4.22 22.64
C ARG A 90 -7.74 3.19 22.05
N VAL A 91 -7.67 1.96 22.56
CA VAL A 91 -8.56 0.87 22.15
C VAL A 91 -9.47 0.50 23.32
N THR A 92 -10.78 0.62 23.11
CA THR A 92 -11.81 0.25 24.09
C THR A 92 -12.58 -0.95 23.56
N ARG A 93 -12.62 -2.05 24.31
CA ARG A 93 -13.41 -3.23 23.94
C ARG A 93 -14.89 -2.97 24.23
N LEU A 94 -15.74 -3.05 23.22
CA LEU A 94 -17.19 -2.86 23.35
C LEU A 94 -17.91 -4.19 23.65
N SER A 95 -17.60 -5.25 22.90
CA SER A 95 -18.15 -6.59 23.15
C SER A 95 -17.13 -7.68 22.84
N ALA A 96 -16.84 -8.54 23.82
CA ALA A 96 -15.97 -9.69 23.63
C ALA A 96 -16.61 -10.76 22.74
N GLN A 97 -17.92 -10.99 22.87
CA GLN A 97 -18.67 -11.98 22.08
C GLN A 97 -18.70 -11.62 20.60
N GLN A 98 -18.85 -10.32 20.29
CA GLN A 98 -18.89 -9.84 18.92
C GLN A 98 -17.50 -9.46 18.37
N GLN A 99 -16.45 -9.55 19.21
CA GLN A 99 -15.11 -9.03 18.94
C GLN A 99 -15.15 -7.59 18.39
N SER A 100 -15.90 -6.72 19.06
CA SER A 100 -16.08 -5.32 18.69
C SER A 100 -15.26 -4.38 19.58
N TYR A 101 -14.67 -3.37 18.93
CA TYR A 101 -13.73 -2.43 19.52
C TYR A 101 -14.00 -1.02 19.02
N GLN A 102 -13.80 -0.05 19.89
CA GLN A 102 -13.71 1.36 19.55
C GLN A 102 -12.23 1.78 19.57
N ILE A 103 -11.79 2.49 18.54
CA ILE A 103 -10.44 3.02 18.44
C ILE A 103 -10.52 4.54 18.38
N ASP A 104 -9.96 5.19 19.39
CA ASP A 104 -9.87 6.65 19.44
C ASP A 104 -8.46 7.06 19.02
N THR A 105 -8.36 7.82 17.94
CA THR A 105 -7.08 8.29 17.40
C THR A 105 -6.65 9.58 18.11
N LEU A 106 -5.39 9.69 18.52
CA LEU A 106 -4.90 10.92 19.14
C LEU A 106 -4.84 12.07 18.12
N HIS A 107 -5.11 13.29 18.61
CA HIS A 107 -4.95 14.51 17.85
C HIS A 107 -3.49 14.67 17.41
N ASN A 108 -3.26 14.88 16.12
CA ASN A 108 -1.91 15.12 15.60
C ASN A 108 -1.71 16.62 15.35
N PRO A 109 -1.00 17.35 16.25
CA PRO A 109 -0.93 18.81 16.22
C PRO A 109 -0.23 19.39 14.98
N GLY A 110 0.47 18.56 14.20
CA GLY A 110 1.16 18.97 12.97
C GLY A 110 0.31 18.90 11.69
N THR A 111 -0.96 18.49 11.77
CA THR A 111 -1.83 18.32 10.60
C THR A 111 -3.22 18.87 10.88
N THR A 112 -3.57 19.99 10.24
CA THR A 112 -4.93 20.54 10.27
C THR A 112 -5.92 19.52 9.72
N GLY A 113 -6.85 19.04 10.55
CA GLY A 113 -7.91 18.11 10.17
C GLY A 113 -7.55 16.62 10.20
N HIS A 114 -6.44 16.20 10.82
CA HIS A 114 -6.08 14.79 10.96
C HIS A 114 -5.81 14.40 12.43
N GLY A 115 -6.69 13.56 12.99
CA GLY A 115 -6.65 13.07 14.38
C GLY A 115 -7.99 13.30 15.08
N ASP A 116 -8.17 12.73 16.27
CA ASP A 116 -9.41 12.83 17.07
C ASP A 116 -10.65 12.17 16.43
N HIS A 117 -10.42 11.14 15.63
CA HIS A 117 -11.50 10.29 15.09
C HIS A 117 -11.75 9.11 16.02
N THR A 118 -13.03 8.75 16.13
CA THR A 118 -13.50 7.51 16.76
C THR A 118 -13.89 6.52 15.67
N HIS A 119 -13.30 5.33 15.68
CA HIS A 119 -13.56 4.28 14.70
C HIS A 119 -14.15 3.05 15.37
N GLY A 120 -15.21 2.49 14.78
CA GLY A 120 -15.77 1.20 15.19
C GLY A 120 -15.17 0.06 14.38
N VAL A 121 -14.63 -0.96 15.05
CA VAL A 121 -14.04 -2.15 14.41
C VAL A 121 -14.75 -3.41 14.91
N ASN A 122 -15.15 -4.27 13.98
CA ASN A 122 -15.68 -5.60 14.29
C ASN A 122 -14.81 -6.66 13.60
N LEU A 123 -14.12 -7.48 14.41
CA LEU A 123 -13.19 -8.48 13.88
C LEU A 123 -13.91 -9.71 13.30
N LEU A 124 -15.08 -10.09 13.81
CA LEU A 124 -15.86 -11.21 13.27
C LEU A 124 -16.42 -10.89 11.89
N GLN A 125 -16.99 -9.69 11.75
CA GLN A 125 -17.57 -9.20 10.50
C GLN A 125 -16.52 -8.64 9.54
N ARG A 126 -15.26 -8.47 10.00
CA ARG A 126 -14.15 -7.86 9.24
C ARG A 126 -14.48 -6.46 8.72
N THR A 127 -15.17 -5.66 9.52
CA THR A 127 -15.60 -4.30 9.16
C THR A 127 -14.90 -3.25 10.02
N CYS A 128 -14.71 -2.07 9.44
CA CYS A 128 -14.18 -0.88 10.10
C CYS A 128 -14.93 0.35 9.61
N ILE A 129 -15.38 1.21 10.53
CA ILE A 129 -16.01 2.50 10.25
C ILE A 129 -14.91 3.55 10.38
N CYS A 130 -14.16 3.73 9.30
CA CYS A 130 -13.03 4.67 9.21
C CYS A 130 -13.28 5.76 8.18
#